data_AF-A0A0F7ICV2-F1
#
_entry.id   AF-A0A0F7ICV2-F1
#
_cell.length_a   1.000
_cell.length_b   1.000
_cell.length_c   1.000
_cell.angle_alpha   90.00
_cell.angle_beta   90.00
_cell.angle_gamma   90.00
#
_symmetry.space_group_name_H-M   'P 1'
#
loop_
_entity.id
_entity.type
_entity.pdbx_description
1 polymer ?
#
loop_
_entity_poly.entity_id
_entity_poly.type
_entity_poly.pdbx_seq_one_letter_code
_entity_poly.pdbx_strand_id
1 'polypeptide(L)'
;MFGWGEFGLVLLLALILLGPDNMVDMARKLGRLYGEYKVAKRRLELEIMYGINPPDEDILKRVEEIREKSIIESAKKGVGLEEPKGINNQANNIVKNREVEG
;
A
#
# COMPACT_ATOMS: atom_id res chain seq x y z
N MET A 1 -18.56 20.79 -17.06
CA MET A 1 -19.29 19.62 -17.59
C MET A 1 -18.32 18.90 -18.50
N PHE A 2 -17.51 17.97 -17.99
CA PHE A 2 -16.51 17.29 -18.81
C PHE A 2 -17.21 16.27 -19.70
N GLY A 3 -17.34 16.54 -21.00
CA GLY A 3 -18.17 15.78 -21.94
C GLY A 3 -17.36 14.95 -22.94
N TRP A 4 -18.02 13.95 -23.56
CA TRP A 4 -17.47 13.16 -24.66
C TRP A 4 -16.90 14.02 -25.81
N GLY A 5 -17.45 15.22 -26.02
CA GLY A 5 -16.95 16.18 -27.01
C GLY A 5 -15.58 16.78 -26.68
N GLU A 6 -15.32 17.13 -25.42
CA GLU A 6 -14.04 17.68 -24.98
C GLU A 6 -12.94 16.60 -24.99
N PHE A 7 -13.30 15.36 -24.64
CA PHE A 7 -12.38 14.23 -24.78
C PHE A 7 -11.95 14.04 -26.25
N GLY A 8 -12.88 14.15 -27.20
CA GLY A 8 -12.57 14.09 -28.62
C GLY A 8 -11.61 15.20 -29.07
N LEU A 9 -11.79 16.43 -28.57
CA LEU A 9 -10.90 17.56 -28.88
C LEU A 9 -9.48 17.32 -28.34
N VAL A 10 -9.36 16.84 -27.10
CA VAL A 10 -8.06 16.51 -26.50
C VAL A 10 -7.37 15.38 -27.26
N LEU A 11 -8.13 14.36 -27.66
CA LEU A 11 -7.60 13.25 -28.45
C LEU A 11 -7.10 13.72 -29.83
N LEU A 12 -7.84 14.61 -30.48
CA LEU A 12 -7.45 15.22 -31.75
C LEU A 12 -6.17 16.04 -31.59
N LEU A 13 -6.09 16.87 -30.54
CA LEU A 13 -4.91 17.69 -30.26
C LEU A 13 -3.69 16.81 -29.99
N ALA A 14 -3.87 15.73 -29.22
CA ALA A 14 -2.81 14.76 -28.95
C ALA A 14 -2.35 14.05 -30.24
N LEU A 15 -3.27 13.70 -31.13
CA LEU A 15 -2.94 13.09 -32.42
C LEU A 15 -2.14 14.03 -33.31
N ILE A 16 -2.48 15.33 -33.32
CA ILE A 16 -1.75 16.35 -34.10
C ILE A 16 -0.36 16.59 -33.51
N LEU A 17 -0.25 16.70 -32.18
CA LEU A 17 1.00 17.07 -31.51
C LEU A 17 2.01 15.92 -31.49
N LEU A 18 1.54 14.71 -31.19
CA LEU A 18 2.38 13.53 -31.05
C LEU A 18 2.50 12.74 -32.36
N GLY A 19 1.50 12.84 -33.24
CA GLY A 19 1.40 12.06 -34.47
C GLY A 19 0.78 10.68 -34.25
N PRO A 20 0.06 10.14 -35.26
CA PRO A 20 -0.60 8.85 -35.16
C PRO A 20 0.37 7.69 -34.94
N ASP A 21 1.56 7.74 -35.55
CA ASP A 21 2.54 6.65 -35.47
C ASP A 21 3.08 6.47 -34.04
N ASN A 22 3.43 7.58 -33.39
CA ASN A 22 3.93 7.56 -32.01
C ASN A 22 2.85 7.11 -31.01
N MET A 23 1.57 7.45 -31.26
CA MET A 23 0.46 6.96 -30.42
C MET A 23 0.30 5.44 -30.53
N VAL A 24 0.42 4.87 -31.73
CA VAL A 24 0.34 3.41 -31.93
C VAL A 24 1.50 2.72 -31.21
N ASP A 25 2.71 3.26 -31.32
CA ASP A 25 3.88 2.68 -30.65
C ASP A 25 3.79 2.78 -29.12
N MET A 26 3.29 3.89 -28.58
CA MET A 26 2.97 4.00 -27.16
C MET A 26 1.89 3.01 -26.74
N ALA A 27 0.81 2.87 -27.50
CA ALA A 27 -0.27 1.93 -27.20
C ALA A 27 0.25 0.48 -27.19
N ARG A 28 1.15 0.12 -28.10
CA ARG A 28 1.82 -1.20 -28.11
C ARG A 28 2.69 -1.41 -26.87
N LYS A 29 3.51 -0.43 -26.50
CA LYS A 29 4.37 -0.50 -25.29
C LYS A 29 3.54 -0.60 -24.02
N LEU A 30 2.53 0.25 -23.87
CA LEU A 30 1.59 0.24 -22.75
C LEU A 30 0.78 -1.05 -22.71
N GLY A 31 0.35 -1.56 -23.86
CA GLY A 31 -0.37 -2.83 -23.95
C GLY A 31 0.47 -4.03 -23.48
N ARG A 32 1.75 -4.08 -23.89
CA ARG A 32 2.68 -5.11 -23.39
C ARG A 32 2.90 -4.99 -21.88
N LEU A 33 3.18 -3.78 -21.39
CA LEU A 33 3.36 -3.50 -19.97
C LEU A 33 2.12 -3.89 -19.16
N TYR A 34 0.93 -3.55 -19.64
CA TYR A 34 -0.32 -3.91 -18.99
C TYR A 34 -0.56 -5.42 -19.00
N GLY A 35 -0.17 -6.11 -20.08
CA GLY A 35 -0.21 -7.57 -20.17
C GLY A 35 0.67 -8.24 -19.11
N GLU A 36 1.93 -7.82 -19.00
CA GLU A 36 2.86 -8.30 -17.98
C GLU A 36 2.36 -7.99 -16.56
N TYR A 37 1.88 -6.76 -16.34
CA TYR A 37 1.28 -6.33 -15.07
C TYR A 37 0.09 -7.21 -14.69
N LYS A 38 -0.81 -7.54 -15.63
CA LYS A 38 -1.97 -8.40 -15.37
C LYS A 38 -1.55 -9.80 -14.90
N VAL A 39 -0.51 -10.37 -15.51
CA VAL A 39 0.03 -11.69 -15.13
C VAL A 39 0.67 -11.62 -13.75
N ALA A 40 1.51 -10.61 -13.48
CA ALA A 40 2.14 -10.41 -12.19
C ALA A 40 1.11 -10.20 -11.08
N LYS A 41 0.10 -9.35 -11.32
CA LYS A 41 -1.02 -9.13 -10.41
C LYS A 41 -1.75 -10.44 -10.10
N ARG A 42 -2.05 -11.25 -11.12
CA ARG A 42 -2.74 -12.53 -10.91
C ARG A 42 -1.90 -13.51 -10.08
N ARG A 43 -0.58 -13.54 -10.28
CA ARG A 43 0.32 -14.36 -9.46
C ARG A 43 0.34 -13.88 -8.01
N LEU A 44 0.41 -12.57 -7.79
CA LEU A 44 0.37 -11.97 -6.46
C LEU A 44 -0.97 -12.26 -5.74
N GLU A 45 -2.10 -12.14 -6.45
CA GLU A 45 -3.41 -12.49 -5.91
C GLU A 45 -3.47 -13.95 -5.43
N LEU A 46 -2.90 -14.87 -6.21
CA LEU A 46 -2.83 -16.29 -5.83
C LEU A 46 -1.89 -16.50 -4.64
N GLU A 47 -0.76 -15.82 -4.59
CA GLU A 47 0.17 -15.88 -3.46
C GLU A 47 -0.44 -15.30 -2.18
N ILE A 48 -1.24 -14.24 -2.27
CA ILE A 48 -1.96 -13.70 -1.11
C ILE A 48 -3.07 -14.66 -0.67
N MET A 49 -3.85 -15.20 -1.61
CA MET A 49 -4.98 -16.08 -1.28
C MET A 49 -4.54 -17.46 -0.77
N TYR A 50 -3.42 -17.99 -1.26
CA TYR A 50 -3.00 -19.37 -1.01
C TYR A 50 -1.60 -19.51 -0.41
N GLY A 51 -0.77 -18.47 -0.48
CA GLY A 51 0.59 -18.45 0.07
C GLY A 51 0.66 -18.01 1.53
N ILE A 52 -0.41 -17.41 2.07
CA ILE A 52 -0.59 -17.23 3.52
C ILE A 52 -1.48 -18.38 3.99
N ASN A 53 -0.88 -19.54 4.30
CA ASN A 53 -1.55 -20.46 5.21
C ASN A 53 -1.77 -19.69 6.52
N PRO A 54 -2.99 -19.66 7.09
CA PRO A 54 -3.15 -19.14 8.44
C PRO A 54 -2.13 -19.88 9.33
N PRO A 55 -1.34 -19.16 10.15
CA PRO A 55 -0.35 -19.80 11.00
C PRO A 55 -1.02 -20.91 11.81
N ASP A 56 -0.37 -22.07 11.92
CA ASP A 56 -0.89 -23.22 12.67
C ASP A 56 -1.42 -22.76 14.04
N GLU A 57 -2.54 -23.33 14.49
CA GLU A 57 -3.17 -22.96 15.78
C GLU A 57 -2.16 -23.01 16.94
N ASP A 58 -1.16 -23.88 16.85
CA ASP A 58 -0.08 -24.02 17.84
C ASP A 58 0.87 -22.81 17.85
N ILE A 59 1.11 -22.17 16.71
CA ILE A 59 1.91 -20.94 16.61
C ILE A 59 1.10 -19.77 17.18
N LEU A 60 -0.20 -19.70 16.86
CA LEU A 60 -1.11 -18.69 17.41
C LEU A 60 -1.18 -18.78 18.94
N LYS A 61 -1.35 -19.99 19.50
CA LYS A 61 -1.33 -20.23 20.95
C LYS A 61 -0.01 -19.82 21.59
N ARG A 62 1.14 -20.12 20.96
CA ARG A 62 2.45 -19.69 21.48
C ARG A 62 2.61 -18.17 21.48
N VAL A 63 2.16 -17.49 20.44
CA VAL A 63 2.23 -16.02 20.36
C VAL A 63 1.33 -15.39 21.43
N GLU A 64 0.14 -15.96 21.65
CA GLU A 64 -0.78 -15.52 22.69
C GLU A 64 -0.21 -15.75 24.10
N GLU A 65 0.38 -16.92 24.35
CA GLU A 65 1.10 -17.19 25.61
C GLU A 65 2.28 -16.24 25.85
N ILE A 66 3.09 -15.96 24.81
CA ILE A 66 4.22 -15.03 24.91
C ILE A 66 3.69 -13.63 25.23
N ARG A 67 2.60 -13.22 24.59
CA ARG A 67 1.94 -11.93 24.82
C ARG A 67 1.41 -11.85 26.26
N GLU A 68 0.68 -12.85 26.73
CA GLU A 68 0.20 -12.90 28.12
C GLU A 68 1.35 -12.88 29.13
N LYS A 69 2.38 -13.70 28.91
CA LYS A 69 3.59 -13.71 29.77
C LYS A 69 4.26 -12.35 29.80
N SER A 70 4.38 -11.67 28.66
CA SER A 70 4.98 -10.32 28.60
C SER A 70 4.13 -9.25 29.30
N ILE A 71 2.80 -9.36 29.25
CA ILE A 71 1.87 -8.45 29.95
C ILE A 71 1.93 -8.71 31.45
N ILE A 72 1.92 -9.97 31.88
CA ILE A 72 2.02 -10.37 33.28
C ILE A 72 3.38 -9.97 33.85
N GLU A 73 4.46 -10.16 33.09
CA GLU A 73 5.80 -9.76 33.49
C GLU A 73 5.93 -8.24 33.57
N SER A 74 5.34 -7.51 32.63
CA SER A 74 5.26 -6.03 32.68
C SER A 74 4.40 -5.55 33.86
N ALA A 75 3.31 -6.23 34.18
CA ALA A 75 2.46 -5.93 35.33
C ALA A 75 3.17 -6.25 36.66
N LYS A 76 3.94 -7.33 36.71
CA LYS A 76 4.71 -7.76 37.89
C LYS A 76 5.94 -6.86 38.12
N LYS A 77 6.54 -6.36 37.05
CA LYS A 77 7.65 -5.40 37.07
C LYS A 77 7.17 -3.96 37.30
N GLY A 78 5.89 -3.68 37.07
CA GLY A 78 5.21 -2.39 37.21
C GLY A 78 4.51 -2.13 38.55
N VAL A 79 4.74 -2.95 39.60
CA VAL A 79 4.35 -2.56 40.98
C VAL A 79 5.38 -1.57 41.53
N GLY A 80 5.37 -0.40 40.89
CA GLY A 80 6.01 0.86 41.21
C GLY A 80 5.21 1.87 40.42
N LEU A 81 4.16 2.41 41.05
CA LEU A 81 3.10 3.22 40.46
C LEU A 81 3.65 4.36 39.60
N GLU A 82 3.50 4.29 38.26
CA GLU A 82 3.27 5.46 37.40
C GLU A 82 2.37 5.06 36.23
N GLU A 83 1.26 5.79 36.05
CA GLU A 83 0.26 5.59 35.00
C GLU A 83 0.87 5.71 33.59
N PRO A 84 0.41 4.92 32.60
CA PRO A 84 0.93 5.02 31.24
C PRO A 84 0.52 6.36 30.61
N LYS A 85 1.49 7.26 30.45
CA LYS A 85 1.36 8.42 29.56
C LYS A 85 1.10 7.89 28.15
N GLY A 86 -0.09 8.21 27.64
CA GLY A 86 -0.58 7.76 26.34
C GLY A 86 0.41 8.04 25.22
N ILE A 87 0.63 7.02 24.39
CA ILE A 87 1.39 7.14 23.14
C ILE A 87 0.44 7.75 22.11
N ASN A 88 0.31 9.08 22.16
CA ASN A 88 -0.09 9.87 20.99
C ASN A 88 1.03 10.88 20.76
N ASN A 89 1.45 11.01 19.49
CA ASN A 89 2.38 11.99 18.93
C ASN A 89 3.81 11.52 18.59
N GLN A 90 3.97 10.35 17.96
CA GLN A 90 5.14 10.15 17.07
C GLN A 90 4.80 10.17 15.57
N ALA A 91 3.51 10.10 15.20
CA ALA A 91 3.08 10.23 13.80
C ALA A 91 3.03 11.69 13.29
N ASN A 92 2.90 12.69 14.17
CA ASN A 92 2.73 14.10 13.75
C ASN A 92 4.03 14.87 13.48
N ASN A 93 5.19 14.38 13.92
CA ASN A 93 6.46 15.08 13.69
C ASN A 93 7.17 14.69 12.39
N ILE A 94 6.70 13.67 11.66
CA ILE A 94 7.23 13.32 10.33
C ILE A 94 6.56 14.17 9.24
N VAL A 95 5.30 14.57 9.43
CA VAL A 95 4.58 15.41 8.46
C VAL A 95 5.03 16.87 8.51
N LYS A 96 5.36 17.41 9.70
CA LYS A 96 5.70 18.84 9.83
C LYS A 96 7.10 19.22 9.33
N ASN A 97 8.04 18.27 9.21
CA ASN A 97 9.38 18.54 8.67
C ASN A 97 9.46 18.43 7.13
N ARG A 98 8.35 18.16 6.42
CA ARG A 98 8.33 18.15 4.95
C ARG A 98 7.61 19.35 4.31
N GLU A 99 7.09 20.28 5.12
CA GLU A 99 6.57 21.58 4.67
C GLU A 99 7.58 22.72 4.84
N VAL A 100 8.80 22.47 5.33
CA VAL A 100 9.83 23.52 5.51
C VAL A 100 10.99 23.40 4.51
N GLU A 101 10.91 22.47 3.55
CA GLU A 101 11.81 22.41 2.38
C GLU A 101 11.03 22.47 1.05
N GLY A 102 9.96 23.26 1.01
CA GLY A 102 9.23 23.60 -0.22
C GLY A 102 8.59 24.97 -0.14
#